data_AF-A0A081P7T0-F1
#
_entry.id   AF-A0A081P7T0-F1
#
_cell.length_a   1.000
_cell.length_b   1.000
_cell.length_c   1.000
_cell.angle_alpha   90.00
_cell.angle_beta   90.00
_cell.angle_gamma   90.00
#
_symmetry.space_group_name_H-M   'P 1'
#
loop_
_entity.id
_entity.type
_entity.pdbx_description
1 polymer ?
#
loop_
_entity_poly.entity_id
_entity_poly.type
_entity_poly.pdbx_seq_one_letter_code
_entity_poly.pdbx_strand_id
1 'polypeptide(L)'
;MSNARPSKSQTKFLLAFLCFTLVASLFGATALFQPSKAAAASPDDNFSPETLQFLRNNTGLDGEQWNNIMKLINKPEQDDLNWIEYYGYCEDITDERGYTIGLFGATTGGSRDTHPDGPELFKAYDAAKGASNPSADGALKRLGINGKMNGSILEIKDSEKVFCGKIKKLQNDAAWRKAMWETFYNVYIRYSVEQARQRGFASAVTIGSFVDTALNQGATGGSNTLQGLLARSGSSSNEKTFMKNFHAKRTLVVDTNKYNKPPNGKNRVKQWDTLVDMGKMNLKNVDSEIAKVTDWEMK
;
A
#
# COMPACT_ATOMS: atom_id res chain seq x y z
N MET A 1 37.84 11.54 -44.80
CA MET A 1 38.33 12.86 -44.36
C MET A 1 38.20 13.83 -45.53
N SER A 2 37.85 15.10 -45.22
CA SER A 2 37.70 16.31 -46.06
C SER A 2 36.67 16.24 -47.22
N ASN A 3 35.48 16.84 -47.09
CA ASN A 3 35.12 18.28 -47.05
C ASN A 3 34.78 18.89 -48.41
N ALA A 4 33.61 19.56 -48.42
CA ALA A 4 33.25 20.82 -49.08
C ALA A 4 32.27 20.77 -50.27
N ARG A 5 31.06 21.31 -50.03
CA ARG A 5 30.17 21.96 -51.02
C ARG A 5 30.67 23.39 -51.30
N PRO A 6 30.34 24.00 -52.45
CA PRO A 6 29.30 25.06 -52.50
C PRO A 6 28.53 25.10 -53.87
N SER A 7 27.21 25.35 -53.98
CA SER A 7 26.40 26.59 -53.85
C SER A 7 25.95 27.20 -55.20
N LYS A 8 24.74 27.80 -55.16
CA LYS A 8 24.16 28.91 -55.96
C LYS A 8 23.33 28.61 -57.22
N SER A 9 22.11 29.14 -57.21
CA SER A 9 21.54 30.11 -58.19
C SER A 9 20.04 30.31 -57.88
N GLN A 10 19.62 31.32 -57.13
CA GLN A 10 19.10 32.64 -57.56
C GLN A 10 18.30 32.70 -58.87
N THR A 11 17.00 32.98 -58.76
CA THR A 11 16.30 33.82 -59.75
C THR A 11 15.25 34.68 -59.05
N LYS A 12 15.38 35.99 -59.28
CA LYS A 12 14.53 37.07 -58.79
C LYS A 12 13.40 37.30 -59.80
N PHE A 13 12.21 37.70 -59.34
CA PHE A 13 11.29 38.49 -60.16
C PHE A 13 10.66 39.60 -59.29
N LEU A 14 10.84 40.84 -59.75
CA LEU A 14 10.19 42.08 -59.31
C LEU A 14 8.76 42.14 -59.89
N LEU A 15 7.70 42.48 -59.15
CA LEU A 15 7.25 43.79 -58.63
C LEU A 15 6.12 44.38 -59.50
N ALA A 16 4.92 44.54 -58.92
CA ALA A 16 3.97 45.59 -59.30
C ALA A 16 2.99 45.86 -58.14
N PHE A 17 3.00 47.11 -57.69
CA PHE A 17 2.13 47.70 -56.67
C PHE A 17 0.74 48.02 -57.23
N LEU A 18 -0.33 47.84 -56.44
CA LEU A 18 -1.48 48.76 -56.46
C LEU A 18 -2.39 48.61 -55.20
N CYS A 19 -2.36 49.68 -54.40
CA CYS A 19 -3.41 50.36 -53.63
C CYS A 19 -4.37 49.61 -52.68
N PHE A 20 -4.15 49.90 -51.39
CA PHE A 20 -5.04 50.55 -50.41
C PHE A 20 -6.47 50.02 -50.12
N THR A 21 -6.58 49.58 -48.86
CA THR A 21 -7.68 49.75 -47.89
C THR A 21 -9.01 49.02 -48.08
N LEU A 22 -9.22 48.01 -47.23
CA LEU A 22 -10.38 47.98 -46.36
C LEU A 22 -10.02 47.34 -45.01
N VAL A 23 -10.07 48.15 -43.95
CA VAL A 23 -10.02 47.68 -42.56
C VAL A 23 -11.38 47.08 -42.24
N ALA A 24 -11.44 45.76 -42.04
CA ALA A 24 -12.57 45.09 -41.43
C ALA A 24 -12.06 44.33 -40.21
N SER A 25 -12.30 44.92 -39.04
CA SER A 25 -12.11 44.34 -37.72
C SER A 25 -12.96 43.08 -37.57
N LEU A 26 -12.30 41.92 -37.58
CA LEU A 26 -12.86 40.64 -37.14
C LEU A 26 -12.06 40.17 -35.92
N PHE A 27 -12.44 40.69 -34.75
CA PHE A 27 -12.18 40.00 -33.48
C PHE A 27 -13.12 38.79 -33.42
N GLY A 28 -12.76 37.72 -34.14
CA GLY A 28 -13.38 36.41 -34.04
C GLY A 28 -12.61 35.56 -33.04
N ALA A 29 -13.27 35.21 -31.94
CA ALA A 29 -12.74 34.44 -30.82
C ALA A 29 -11.97 33.19 -31.28
N THR A 30 -10.65 33.18 -31.05
CA THR A 30 -9.90 31.93 -30.93
C THR A 30 -10.42 31.21 -29.69
N ALA A 31 -11.30 30.23 -29.89
CA ALA A 31 -11.61 29.24 -28.88
C ALA A 31 -10.28 28.53 -28.53
N LEU A 32 -9.69 28.94 -27.41
CA LEU A 32 -8.58 28.24 -26.79
C LEU A 32 -9.09 26.84 -26.46
N PHE A 33 -8.65 25.84 -27.23
CA PHE A 33 -8.70 24.45 -26.81
C PHE A 33 -7.86 24.34 -25.54
N GLN A 34 -8.51 24.51 -24.38
CA GLN A 34 -7.91 24.14 -23.13
C GLN A 34 -7.80 22.60 -23.14
N PRO A 35 -6.60 22.03 -22.93
CA PRO A 35 -6.50 20.60 -22.71
C PRO A 35 -7.38 20.28 -21.50
N SER A 36 -8.36 19.39 -21.68
CA SER A 36 -9.14 18.85 -20.58
C SER A 36 -8.14 18.29 -19.56
N LYS A 37 -8.06 18.88 -18.37
CA LYS A 37 -7.39 18.24 -17.24
C LYS A 37 -7.97 16.84 -17.16
N ALA A 38 -7.14 15.82 -17.38
CA ALA A 38 -7.52 14.44 -17.10
C ALA A 38 -8.13 14.43 -15.70
N ALA A 39 -9.34 13.90 -15.56
CA ALA A 39 -9.94 13.72 -14.26
C ALA A 39 -8.93 12.97 -13.39
N ALA A 40 -8.69 13.46 -12.17
CA ALA A 40 -7.84 12.73 -11.23
C ALA A 40 -8.42 11.31 -11.09
N ALA A 41 -7.56 10.30 -11.22
CA ALA A 41 -7.98 8.91 -11.07
C ALA A 41 -8.67 8.73 -9.71
N SER A 42 -9.76 7.97 -9.69
CA SER A 42 -10.49 7.74 -8.45
C SER A 42 -9.63 6.87 -7.53
N PRO A 43 -9.56 7.14 -6.21
CA PRO A 43 -8.90 6.23 -5.27
C PRO A 43 -9.46 4.80 -5.32
N ASP A 44 -10.72 4.64 -5.74
CA ASP A 44 -11.37 3.34 -5.94
C ASP A 44 -10.69 2.52 -7.05
N ASP A 45 -10.08 3.17 -8.05
CA ASP A 45 -9.41 2.50 -9.18
C ASP A 45 -8.17 1.69 -8.75
N ASN A 46 -7.68 1.93 -7.53
CA ASN A 46 -6.57 1.17 -6.93
C ASN A 46 -7.00 -0.21 -6.39
N PHE A 47 -8.30 -0.49 -6.34
CA PHE A 47 -8.86 -1.75 -5.86
C PHE A 47 -9.59 -2.48 -7.00
N SER A 48 -9.61 -3.81 -6.95
CA SER A 48 -10.60 -4.53 -7.77
C SER A 48 -12.01 -4.23 -7.26
N PRO A 49 -13.04 -4.29 -8.11
CA PRO A 49 -14.43 -4.08 -7.68
C PRO A 49 -14.84 -5.00 -6.52
N GLU A 50 -14.39 -6.26 -6.56
CA GLU A 50 -14.65 -7.26 -5.52
C GLU A 50 -13.98 -6.89 -4.19
N THR A 51 -12.70 -6.50 -4.21
CA THR A 51 -11.99 -6.06 -3.02
C THR A 51 -12.65 -4.82 -2.42
N LEU A 52 -12.98 -3.83 -3.24
CA LEU A 52 -13.60 -2.59 -2.78
C LEU A 52 -14.94 -2.86 -2.10
N GLN A 53 -15.79 -3.67 -2.73
CA GLN A 53 -17.08 -4.06 -2.15
C GLN A 53 -16.92 -4.87 -0.87
N PHE A 54 -15.97 -5.81 -0.85
CA PHE A 54 -15.67 -6.62 0.32
C PHE A 54 -15.20 -5.77 1.51
N LEU A 55 -14.25 -4.87 1.29
CA LEU A 55 -13.75 -3.95 2.31
C LEU A 55 -14.88 -3.05 2.82
N ARG A 56 -15.68 -2.47 1.92
CA ARG A 56 -16.83 -1.64 2.30
C ARG A 56 -17.84 -2.39 3.17
N ASN A 57 -18.21 -3.61 2.79
CA ASN A 57 -19.18 -4.41 3.52
C ASN A 57 -18.67 -4.85 4.89
N ASN A 58 -17.39 -5.20 4.99
CA ASN A 58 -16.85 -5.78 6.21
C ASN A 58 -16.30 -4.73 7.17
N THR A 59 -15.79 -3.60 6.68
CA THR A 59 -15.13 -2.58 7.50
C THR A 59 -15.94 -1.30 7.63
N GLY A 60 -16.82 -1.01 6.66
CA GLY A 60 -17.60 0.22 6.60
C GLY A 60 -16.82 1.41 6.00
N LEU A 61 -15.60 1.18 5.51
CA LEU A 61 -14.77 2.22 4.89
C LEU A 61 -14.81 2.12 3.37
N ASP A 62 -14.76 3.27 2.69
CA ASP A 62 -14.71 3.35 1.22
C ASP A 62 -13.28 3.29 0.65
N GLY A 63 -13.16 3.36 -0.69
CA GLY A 63 -11.86 3.21 -1.36
C GLY A 63 -10.93 4.38 -1.14
N GLU A 64 -11.42 5.62 -0.98
CA GLU A 64 -10.57 6.75 -0.57
C GLU A 64 -9.93 6.49 0.80
N GLN A 65 -10.74 6.04 1.76
CA GLN A 65 -10.27 5.76 3.12
C GLN A 65 -9.25 4.62 3.13
N TRP A 66 -9.52 3.51 2.43
CA TRP A 66 -8.58 2.41 2.33
C TRP A 66 -7.32 2.76 1.55
N ASN A 67 -7.43 3.53 0.47
CA ASN A 67 -6.27 4.02 -0.28
C ASN A 67 -5.37 4.87 0.64
N ASN A 68 -5.97 5.74 1.43
CA ASN A 68 -5.24 6.58 2.39
C ASN A 68 -4.61 5.77 3.53
N ILE A 69 -5.30 4.75 4.05
CA ILE A 69 -4.71 3.80 5.01
C ILE A 69 -3.49 3.10 4.40
N MET A 70 -3.59 2.63 3.15
CA MET A 70 -2.49 1.94 2.49
C MET A 70 -1.31 2.87 2.21
N LYS A 71 -1.53 4.12 1.82
CA LYS A 71 -0.45 5.14 1.71
C LYS A 71 0.31 5.30 3.03
N LEU A 72 -0.42 5.39 4.15
CA LEU A 72 0.17 5.55 5.49
C LEU A 72 0.92 4.30 5.98
N ILE A 73 0.44 3.10 5.64
CA ILE A 73 1.11 1.83 5.95
C ILE A 73 2.38 1.67 5.12
N ASN A 74 2.31 2.00 3.83
CA ASN A 74 3.39 1.78 2.86
C ASN A 74 4.60 2.68 3.10
N LYS A 75 4.40 3.95 3.52
CA LYS A 75 5.50 4.87 3.83
C LYS A 75 6.56 4.22 4.73
N PRO A 76 6.22 3.68 5.91
CA PRO A 76 7.19 3.00 6.77
C PRO A 76 7.68 1.62 6.31
N GLU A 77 7.03 0.98 5.34
CA GLU A 77 7.49 -0.30 4.77
C GLU A 77 8.45 -0.10 3.58
N GLN A 78 8.22 0.92 2.74
CA GLN A 78 8.84 1.04 1.42
C GLN A 78 9.37 2.46 1.10
N ASP A 79 9.26 3.40 2.03
CA ASP A 79 9.65 4.81 1.91
C ASP A 79 8.91 5.64 0.84
N ASP A 80 7.77 5.15 0.37
CA ASP A 80 6.87 5.91 -0.52
C ASP A 80 5.37 5.62 -0.27
N LEU A 81 4.50 6.28 -1.04
CA LEU A 81 3.05 6.14 -0.93
C LEU A 81 2.42 5.28 -2.04
N ASN A 82 3.22 4.73 -2.95
CA ASN A 82 2.79 4.02 -4.15
C ASN A 82 2.52 2.55 -3.88
N TRP A 83 1.70 2.27 -2.85
CA TRP A 83 1.44 0.93 -2.35
C TRP A 83 0.99 -0.07 -3.44
N ILE A 84 0.32 0.39 -4.49
CA ILE A 84 -0.12 -0.47 -5.61
C ILE A 84 1.05 -1.14 -6.37
N GLU A 85 2.28 -0.65 -6.23
CA GLU A 85 3.47 -1.20 -6.89
C GLU A 85 4.05 -2.44 -6.18
N TYR A 86 3.53 -2.78 -5.00
CA TYR A 86 4.14 -3.75 -4.09
C TYR A 86 3.38 -5.08 -3.96
N TYR A 87 2.40 -5.38 -4.81
CA TYR A 87 1.76 -6.70 -4.83
C TYR A 87 2.76 -7.83 -5.12
N GLY A 88 3.72 -7.59 -6.00
CA GLY A 88 4.78 -8.52 -6.36
C GLY A 88 6.08 -8.35 -5.58
N TYR A 89 6.09 -7.53 -4.52
CA TYR A 89 7.26 -7.38 -3.66
C TYR A 89 7.63 -8.73 -3.02
N CYS A 90 8.93 -9.03 -2.98
CA CYS A 90 9.49 -10.24 -2.40
C CYS A 90 10.99 -10.02 -2.16
N GLU A 91 11.44 -10.21 -0.93
CA GLU A 91 12.84 -10.05 -0.53
C GLU A 91 13.12 -10.90 0.73
N ASP A 92 14.32 -11.48 0.84
CA ASP A 92 14.84 -11.94 2.14
C ASP A 92 15.61 -10.78 2.79
N ILE A 93 14.95 -10.11 3.74
CA ILE A 93 15.51 -8.95 4.44
C ILE A 93 16.46 -9.34 5.59
N THR A 94 16.87 -10.61 5.67
CA THR A 94 17.83 -11.15 6.66
C THR A 94 17.41 -10.98 8.12
N ASP A 95 16.10 -11.02 8.38
CA ASP A 95 15.50 -10.82 9.70
C ASP A 95 15.06 -12.14 10.38
N GLU A 96 15.50 -13.27 9.80
CA GLU A 96 15.20 -14.62 10.26
C GLU A 96 13.70 -15.02 10.19
N ARG A 97 12.91 -14.34 9.33
CA ARG A 97 11.50 -14.68 9.01
C ARG A 97 11.32 -15.29 7.61
N GLY A 98 12.40 -15.53 6.89
CA GLY A 98 12.38 -15.98 5.50
C GLY A 98 12.08 -14.83 4.53
N TYR A 99 11.37 -15.11 3.44
CA TYR A 99 11.01 -14.07 2.48
C TYR A 99 9.82 -13.25 2.99
N THR A 100 9.90 -11.93 2.81
CA THR A 100 8.84 -10.95 3.06
C THR A 100 8.17 -10.58 1.74
N ILE A 101 6.83 -10.69 1.67
CA ILE A 101 6.08 -10.67 0.41
C ILE A 101 4.90 -9.68 0.47
N GLY A 102 4.73 -8.89 -0.59
CA GLY A 102 3.48 -8.18 -0.84
C GLY A 102 3.23 -6.94 0.03
N LEU A 103 1.97 -6.48 0.03
CA LEU A 103 1.53 -5.20 0.62
C LEU A 103 1.66 -5.10 2.14
N PHE A 104 1.62 -6.22 2.86
CA PHE A 104 1.63 -6.26 4.32
C PHE A 104 2.81 -7.06 4.88
N GLY A 105 3.80 -7.36 4.03
CA GLY A 105 5.01 -8.07 4.45
C GLY A 105 4.77 -9.50 4.91
N ALA A 106 3.95 -10.27 4.17
CA ALA A 106 3.68 -11.66 4.49
C ALA A 106 4.99 -12.46 4.51
N THR A 107 5.24 -13.26 5.54
CA THR A 107 6.49 -13.98 5.73
C THR A 107 6.35 -15.44 5.32
N THR A 108 7.41 -16.07 4.79
CA THR A 108 7.41 -17.54 4.59
C THR A 108 7.68 -18.30 5.88
N GLY A 109 8.22 -17.63 6.89
CA GLY A 109 8.55 -18.18 8.21
C GLY A 109 10.03 -18.49 8.39
N GLY A 110 10.44 -18.51 9.65
CA GLY A 110 11.82 -18.76 10.08
C GLY A 110 11.91 -18.86 11.61
N SER A 111 13.11 -18.76 12.17
CA SER A 111 13.31 -18.88 13.62
C SER A 111 12.69 -17.72 14.41
N ARG A 112 12.51 -16.54 13.78
CA ARG A 112 11.86 -15.37 14.39
C ARG A 112 10.36 -15.32 14.15
N ASP A 113 9.85 -16.10 13.20
CA ASP A 113 8.42 -16.23 12.92
C ASP A 113 8.06 -17.67 12.58
N THR A 114 7.69 -18.41 13.61
CA THR A 114 7.31 -19.82 13.50
C THR A 114 5.84 -20.01 13.17
N HIS A 115 5.05 -18.94 13.09
CA HIS A 115 3.62 -18.99 12.74
C HIS A 115 3.32 -17.93 11.66
N PRO A 116 4.00 -18.03 10.51
CA PRO A 116 3.94 -17.03 9.47
C PRO A 116 2.57 -17.01 8.76
N ASP A 117 2.31 -15.92 8.06
CA ASP A 117 1.08 -15.68 7.29
C ASP A 117 1.22 -15.98 5.78
N GLY A 118 2.44 -16.10 5.25
CA GLY A 118 2.70 -16.52 3.88
C GLY A 118 2.03 -17.83 3.46
N PRO A 119 2.03 -18.91 4.28
CA PRO A 119 1.28 -20.13 3.96
C PRO A 119 -0.21 -19.89 3.64
N GLU A 120 -0.88 -19.04 4.40
CA GLU A 120 -2.28 -18.70 4.16
C GLU A 120 -2.43 -17.84 2.89
N LEU A 121 -1.49 -16.94 2.60
CA LEU A 121 -1.46 -16.20 1.33
C LEU A 121 -1.36 -17.12 0.11
N PHE A 122 -0.44 -18.08 0.13
CA PHE A 122 -0.28 -19.03 -0.96
C PHE A 122 -1.52 -19.92 -1.12
N LYS A 123 -2.09 -20.40 -0.01
CA LYS A 123 -3.34 -21.17 -0.03
C LYS A 123 -4.52 -20.36 -0.59
N ALA A 124 -4.66 -19.09 -0.20
CA ALA A 124 -5.67 -18.19 -0.75
C ALA A 124 -5.47 -17.95 -2.25
N TYR A 125 -4.22 -17.85 -2.71
CA TYR A 125 -3.92 -17.76 -4.14
C TYR A 125 -4.34 -19.02 -4.89
N ASP A 126 -4.02 -20.21 -4.38
CA ASP A 126 -4.44 -21.45 -5.02
C ASP A 126 -5.98 -21.58 -5.09
N ALA A 127 -6.68 -21.12 -4.05
CA ALA A 127 -8.14 -21.03 -4.03
C ALA A 127 -8.67 -20.07 -5.11
N ALA A 128 -8.08 -18.87 -5.20
CA ALA A 128 -8.44 -17.86 -6.21
C ALA A 128 -8.14 -18.32 -7.65
N LYS A 129 -7.19 -19.24 -7.84
CA LYS A 129 -6.92 -19.91 -9.14
C LYS A 129 -7.81 -21.14 -9.39
N GLY A 130 -8.79 -21.40 -8.53
CA GLY A 130 -9.82 -22.43 -8.73
C GLY A 130 -9.40 -23.85 -8.30
N ALA A 131 -8.45 -24.00 -7.38
CA ALA A 131 -8.17 -25.32 -6.81
C ALA A 131 -9.39 -25.86 -6.03
N SER A 132 -9.72 -27.14 -6.22
CA SER A 132 -10.79 -27.81 -5.47
C SER A 132 -10.41 -28.10 -4.01
N ASN A 133 -9.11 -28.26 -3.74
CA ASN A 133 -8.55 -28.42 -2.40
C ASN A 133 -7.32 -27.50 -2.24
N PRO A 134 -7.53 -26.19 -1.97
CA PRO A 134 -6.46 -25.20 -1.93
C PRO A 134 -5.43 -25.47 -0.82
N SER A 135 -4.15 -25.32 -1.15
CA SER A 135 -3.05 -25.46 -0.19
C SER A 135 -1.85 -24.61 -0.58
N ALA A 136 -0.96 -24.32 0.38
CA ALA A 136 0.29 -23.62 0.08
C ALA A 136 1.17 -24.45 -0.88
N ASP A 137 1.30 -25.75 -0.64
CA ASP A 137 2.02 -26.68 -1.52
C ASP A 137 1.44 -26.70 -2.95
N GLY A 138 0.11 -26.69 -3.06
CA GLY A 138 -0.60 -26.60 -4.35
C GLY A 138 -0.27 -25.31 -5.10
N ALA A 139 -0.24 -24.18 -4.39
CA ALA A 139 0.15 -22.88 -4.93
C ALA A 139 1.60 -22.88 -5.44
N LEU A 140 2.54 -23.39 -4.64
CA LEU A 140 3.96 -23.48 -5.03
C LEU A 140 4.13 -24.35 -6.27
N LYS A 141 3.48 -25.51 -6.30
CA LYS A 141 3.48 -26.39 -7.48
C LYS A 141 2.93 -25.69 -8.72
N ARG A 142 1.82 -24.97 -8.59
CA ARG A 142 1.20 -24.19 -9.68
C ARG A 142 2.13 -23.10 -10.22
N LEU A 143 2.89 -22.45 -9.35
CA LEU A 143 3.88 -21.43 -9.70
C LEU A 143 5.22 -22.03 -10.19
N GLY A 144 5.36 -23.37 -10.12
CA GLY A 144 6.59 -24.08 -10.40
C GLY A 144 7.74 -23.65 -9.49
N ILE A 145 7.43 -23.42 -8.21
CA ILE A 145 8.39 -23.10 -7.15
C ILE A 145 8.79 -24.38 -6.45
N ASN A 146 10.09 -24.59 -6.25
CA ASN A 146 10.58 -25.70 -5.43
C ASN A 146 10.51 -25.31 -3.95
N GLY A 147 9.47 -25.80 -3.26
CA GLY A 147 9.27 -25.60 -1.83
C GLY A 147 8.06 -26.37 -1.35
N LYS A 148 7.88 -26.42 -0.02
CA LYS A 148 6.71 -27.05 0.62
C LYS A 148 6.58 -26.60 2.08
N MET A 149 5.44 -26.88 2.68
CA MET A 149 5.26 -26.76 4.13
C MET A 149 6.21 -27.70 4.89
N ASN A 150 6.82 -27.16 5.94
CA ASN A 150 7.53 -27.89 6.98
C ASN A 150 7.01 -27.41 8.34
N GLY A 151 6.07 -28.18 8.91
CA GLY A 151 5.24 -27.70 10.01
C GLY A 151 4.39 -26.51 9.55
N SER A 152 4.51 -25.37 10.24
CA SER A 152 3.85 -24.10 9.92
C SER A 152 4.66 -23.19 9.00
N ILE A 153 5.92 -23.52 8.71
CA ILE A 153 6.82 -22.69 7.88
C ILE A 153 6.77 -23.18 6.43
N LEU A 154 6.82 -22.24 5.49
CA LEU A 154 6.94 -22.53 4.06
C LEU A 154 8.43 -22.59 3.68
N GLU A 155 8.98 -23.80 3.55
CA GLU A 155 10.39 -24.00 3.20
C GLU A 155 10.59 -23.85 1.68
N ILE A 156 11.27 -22.78 1.28
CA ILE A 156 11.61 -22.49 -0.11
C ILE A 156 13.04 -22.97 -0.40
N LYS A 157 13.19 -23.80 -1.44
CA LYS A 157 14.49 -24.36 -1.88
C LYS A 157 15.07 -23.66 -3.10
N ASP A 158 14.22 -22.92 -3.83
CA ASP A 158 14.67 -22.05 -4.91
C ASP A 158 15.56 -20.92 -4.36
N SER A 159 16.50 -20.45 -5.17
CA SER A 159 17.22 -19.22 -4.85
C SER A 159 16.28 -18.03 -4.86
N GLU A 160 16.61 -16.99 -4.10
CA GLU A 160 15.83 -15.74 -4.03
C GLU A 160 15.50 -15.19 -5.43
N LYS A 161 16.50 -15.13 -6.32
CA LYS A 161 16.30 -14.66 -7.70
C LYS A 161 15.21 -15.44 -8.44
N VAL A 162 15.10 -16.74 -8.21
CA VAL A 162 14.08 -17.59 -8.84
C VAL A 162 12.72 -17.41 -8.16
N PHE A 163 12.69 -17.53 -6.83
CA PHE A 163 11.46 -17.40 -6.05
C PHE A 163 10.83 -16.02 -6.19
N CYS A 164 11.55 -14.96 -5.79
CA CYS A 164 11.07 -13.58 -5.89
C CYS A 164 10.89 -13.13 -7.34
N GLY A 165 11.67 -13.68 -8.29
CA GLY A 165 11.42 -13.48 -9.72
C GLY A 165 10.07 -14.02 -10.21
N LYS A 166 9.53 -15.08 -9.58
CA LYS A 166 8.18 -15.59 -9.85
C LYS A 166 7.11 -14.75 -9.14
N ILE A 167 7.33 -14.37 -7.89
CA ILE A 167 6.41 -13.52 -7.12
C ILE A 167 6.24 -12.15 -7.79
N LYS A 168 7.32 -11.53 -8.27
CA LYS A 168 7.28 -10.25 -9.00
C LYS A 168 6.38 -10.30 -10.23
N LYS A 169 6.28 -11.44 -10.92
CA LYS A 169 5.39 -11.61 -12.08
C LYS A 169 3.91 -11.62 -11.71
N LEU A 170 3.58 -11.81 -10.43
CA LEU A 170 2.20 -11.79 -9.92
C LEU A 170 1.71 -10.37 -9.60
N GLN A 171 2.54 -9.33 -9.77
CA GLN A 171 2.19 -7.92 -9.56
C GLN A 171 0.83 -7.52 -10.16
N ASN A 172 0.50 -8.05 -11.35
CA ASN A 172 -0.74 -7.75 -12.07
C ASN A 172 -1.70 -8.95 -12.18
N ASP A 173 -1.43 -10.08 -11.48
CA ASP A 173 -2.34 -11.23 -11.47
C ASP A 173 -3.53 -10.93 -10.54
N ALA A 174 -4.74 -10.91 -11.10
CA ALA A 174 -5.95 -10.56 -10.35
C ALA A 174 -6.23 -11.52 -9.18
N ALA A 175 -5.95 -12.82 -9.34
CA ALA A 175 -6.15 -13.80 -8.29
C ALA A 175 -5.11 -13.65 -7.18
N TRP A 176 -3.88 -13.24 -7.50
CA TRP A 176 -2.86 -12.88 -6.50
C TRP A 176 -3.28 -11.66 -5.69
N ARG A 177 -3.73 -10.58 -6.35
CA ARG A 177 -4.23 -9.39 -5.66
C ARG A 177 -5.43 -9.69 -4.77
N LYS A 178 -6.37 -10.52 -5.24
CA LYS A 178 -7.50 -11.00 -4.44
C LYS A 178 -7.04 -11.77 -3.20
N ALA A 179 -6.16 -12.75 -3.37
CA ALA A 179 -5.62 -13.56 -2.28
C ALA A 179 -4.88 -12.72 -1.24
N MET A 180 -4.14 -11.69 -1.68
CA MET A 180 -3.46 -10.76 -0.79
C MET A 180 -4.44 -10.00 0.09
N TRP A 181 -5.52 -9.45 -0.48
CA TRP A 181 -6.54 -8.75 0.29
C TRP A 181 -7.34 -9.67 1.22
N GLU A 182 -7.69 -10.88 0.80
CA GLU A 182 -8.37 -11.86 1.64
C GLU A 182 -7.51 -12.26 2.84
N THR A 183 -6.21 -12.50 2.60
CA THR A 183 -5.28 -12.86 3.67
C THR A 183 -5.06 -11.69 4.62
N PHE A 184 -4.82 -10.48 4.09
CA PHE A 184 -4.69 -9.28 4.90
C PHE A 184 -5.91 -9.08 5.80
N TYR A 185 -7.10 -9.31 5.25
CA TYR A 185 -8.33 -9.24 6.01
C TYR A 185 -8.42 -10.27 7.13
N ASN A 186 -8.19 -11.54 6.78
CA ASN A 186 -8.36 -12.66 7.71
C ASN A 186 -7.40 -12.62 8.88
N VAL A 187 -6.16 -12.20 8.63
CA VAL A 187 -5.08 -12.20 9.64
C VAL A 187 -5.10 -10.90 10.46
N TYR A 188 -5.30 -9.74 9.82
CA TYR A 188 -5.06 -8.45 10.46
C TYR A 188 -6.31 -7.55 10.55
N ILE A 189 -7.01 -7.32 9.43
CA ILE A 189 -8.07 -6.31 9.39
C ILE A 189 -9.29 -6.72 10.20
N ARG A 190 -9.74 -7.97 10.07
CA ARG A 190 -10.96 -8.44 10.75
C ARG A 190 -10.87 -8.23 12.27
N TYR A 191 -9.77 -8.67 12.87
CA TYR A 191 -9.53 -8.48 14.30
C TYR A 191 -9.42 -6.99 14.67
N SER A 192 -8.70 -6.20 13.86
CA SER A 192 -8.54 -4.76 14.11
C SER A 192 -9.88 -4.01 14.09
N VAL A 193 -10.73 -4.31 13.10
CA VAL A 193 -12.08 -3.73 12.98
C VAL A 193 -12.98 -4.18 14.13
N GLU A 194 -12.92 -5.46 14.52
CA GLU A 194 -13.67 -5.99 15.66
C GLU A 194 -13.30 -5.25 16.95
N GLN A 195 -12.00 -5.08 17.23
CA GLN A 195 -11.53 -4.38 18.42
C GLN A 195 -11.93 -2.90 18.44
N ALA A 196 -11.97 -2.23 17.28
CA ALA A 196 -12.46 -0.86 17.17
C ALA A 196 -13.97 -0.80 17.47
N ARG A 197 -14.77 -1.64 16.83
CA ARG A 197 -16.23 -1.67 16.97
C ARG A 197 -16.69 -2.00 18.38
N GLN A 198 -16.02 -2.95 19.05
CA GLN A 198 -16.31 -3.29 20.45
C GLN A 198 -16.13 -2.11 21.41
N ARG A 199 -15.35 -1.09 21.02
CA ARG A 199 -15.14 0.15 21.79
C ARG A 199 -16.06 1.30 21.33
N GLY A 200 -16.93 1.05 20.36
CA GLY A 200 -17.77 2.08 19.73
C GLY A 200 -17.03 2.95 18.72
N PHE A 201 -15.84 2.54 18.25
CA PHE A 201 -15.05 3.28 17.27
C PHE A 201 -15.25 2.71 15.86
N ALA A 202 -15.39 3.60 14.88
CA ALA A 202 -15.58 3.22 13.47
C ALA A 202 -14.77 4.11 12.51
N SER A 203 -13.92 5.00 13.03
CA SER A 203 -13.18 5.94 12.20
C SER A 203 -12.06 5.26 11.42
N ALA A 204 -11.74 5.80 10.25
CA ALA A 204 -10.68 5.28 9.39
C ALA A 204 -9.30 5.40 10.05
N VAL A 205 -9.03 6.46 10.81
CA VAL A 205 -7.77 6.62 11.56
C VAL A 205 -7.62 5.54 12.63
N THR A 206 -8.67 5.25 13.41
CA THR A 206 -8.60 4.19 14.44
C THR A 206 -8.42 2.81 13.82
N ILE A 207 -9.23 2.47 12.80
CA ILE A 207 -9.10 1.19 12.10
C ILE A 207 -7.72 1.06 11.45
N GLY A 208 -7.27 2.08 10.72
CA GLY A 208 -5.96 2.09 10.07
C GLY A 208 -4.80 1.95 11.06
N SER A 209 -4.84 2.66 12.19
CA SER A 209 -3.82 2.57 13.23
C SER A 209 -3.79 1.18 13.90
N PHE A 210 -4.94 0.56 14.13
CA PHE A 210 -5.00 -0.82 14.65
C PHE A 210 -4.46 -1.82 13.63
N VAL A 211 -4.82 -1.68 12.35
CA VAL A 211 -4.31 -2.53 11.26
C VAL A 211 -2.79 -2.40 11.12
N ASP A 212 -2.26 -1.17 11.09
CA ASP A 212 -0.82 -0.90 11.04
C ASP A 212 -0.07 -1.47 12.26
N THR A 213 -0.71 -1.46 13.43
CA THR A 213 -0.15 -2.12 14.62
C THR A 213 -0.15 -3.64 14.47
N ALA A 214 -1.25 -4.21 13.99
CA ALA A 214 -1.42 -5.66 13.85
C ALA A 214 -0.46 -6.26 12.83
N LEU A 215 -0.28 -5.64 11.66
CA LEU A 215 0.65 -6.14 10.64
C LEU A 215 2.12 -5.97 11.07
N ASN A 216 2.45 -4.86 11.75
CA ASN A 216 3.84 -4.59 12.16
C ASN A 216 4.30 -5.42 13.37
N GLN A 217 3.37 -5.72 14.30
CA GLN A 217 3.72 -6.25 15.62
C GLN A 217 2.92 -7.51 16.00
N GLY A 218 2.12 -8.04 15.08
CA GLY A 218 1.18 -9.13 15.31
C GLY A 218 -0.18 -8.66 15.84
N ALA A 219 -1.26 -9.34 15.42
CA ALA A 219 -2.62 -9.03 15.84
C ALA A 219 -2.88 -9.46 17.30
N THR A 220 -2.49 -10.68 17.68
CA THR A 220 -2.80 -11.32 18.97
C THR A 220 -1.60 -12.05 19.57
N GLY A 221 -1.63 -12.30 20.88
CA GLY A 221 -0.63 -13.10 21.59
C GLY A 221 0.23 -12.26 22.53
N GLY A 222 1.46 -11.95 22.12
CA GLY A 222 2.47 -11.32 22.97
C GLY A 222 2.14 -9.90 23.44
N SER A 223 2.96 -9.39 24.36
CA SER A 223 2.77 -8.04 24.93
C SER A 223 2.73 -6.95 23.87
N ASN A 224 3.54 -7.04 22.82
CA ASN A 224 3.71 -5.93 21.88
C ASN A 224 2.76 -6.01 20.68
N THR A 225 1.88 -7.02 20.64
CA THR A 225 0.83 -7.18 19.62
C THR A 225 -0.27 -6.12 19.78
N LEU A 226 -1.14 -5.98 18.78
CA LEU A 226 -2.34 -5.12 18.91
C LEU A 226 -3.14 -5.50 20.17
N GLN A 227 -3.44 -6.78 20.38
CA GLN A 227 -4.15 -7.26 21.58
C GLN A 227 -3.47 -6.81 22.88
N GLY A 228 -2.16 -7.02 22.99
CA GLY A 228 -1.40 -6.64 24.18
C GLY A 228 -1.39 -5.13 24.42
N LEU A 229 -1.22 -4.33 23.35
CA LEU A 229 -1.24 -2.87 23.44
C LEU A 229 -2.63 -2.34 23.82
N LEU A 230 -3.70 -2.91 23.28
CA LEU A 230 -5.08 -2.57 23.66
C LEU A 230 -5.32 -2.82 25.16
N ALA A 231 -4.81 -3.93 25.71
CA ALA A 231 -4.93 -4.23 27.14
C ALA A 231 -4.24 -3.19 28.06
N ARG A 232 -3.26 -2.44 27.53
CA ARG A 232 -2.54 -1.38 28.28
C ARG A 232 -3.07 0.03 28.01
N SER A 233 -4.08 0.16 27.16
CA SER A 233 -4.58 1.44 26.67
C SER A 233 -5.81 1.95 27.43
N GLY A 234 -6.28 1.20 28.42
CA GLY A 234 -7.43 1.56 29.25
C GLY A 234 -8.77 1.36 28.52
N SER A 235 -9.82 2.01 29.03
CA SER A 235 -11.21 1.79 28.62
C SER A 235 -11.98 3.08 28.32
N SER A 236 -11.28 4.19 28.02
CA SER A 236 -11.95 5.44 27.66
C SER A 236 -12.84 5.25 26.43
N SER A 237 -14.10 5.67 26.52
CA SER A 237 -15.06 5.69 25.41
C SER A 237 -14.88 6.93 24.51
N ASN A 238 -14.02 7.88 24.88
CA ASN A 238 -13.66 8.99 24.02
C ASN A 238 -12.55 8.53 23.06
N GLU A 239 -12.86 8.46 21.76
CA GLU A 239 -11.94 7.93 20.74
C GLU A 239 -10.59 8.66 20.73
N LYS A 240 -10.58 10.00 20.82
CA LYS A 240 -9.34 10.78 20.86
C LYS A 240 -8.51 10.44 22.11
N THR A 241 -9.12 10.47 23.30
CA THR A 241 -8.42 10.12 24.55
C THR A 241 -7.86 8.70 24.50
N PHE A 242 -8.65 7.73 24.01
CA PHE A 242 -8.21 6.35 23.84
C PHE A 242 -7.01 6.26 22.90
N MET A 243 -7.12 6.83 21.68
CA MET A 243 -6.10 6.72 20.66
C MET A 243 -4.79 7.42 21.06
N LYS A 244 -4.85 8.56 21.74
CA LYS A 244 -3.64 9.21 22.28
C LYS A 244 -2.91 8.31 23.27
N ASN A 245 -3.63 7.64 24.18
CA ASN A 245 -3.01 6.70 25.11
C ASN A 245 -2.48 5.44 24.39
N PHE A 246 -3.25 4.89 23.44
CA PHE A 246 -2.83 3.75 22.62
C PHE A 246 -1.53 4.03 21.87
N HIS A 247 -1.44 5.16 21.15
CA HIS A 247 -0.23 5.57 20.45
C HIS A 247 0.95 5.80 21.41
N ALA A 248 0.71 6.37 22.59
CA ALA A 248 1.74 6.52 23.61
C ALA A 248 2.27 5.14 24.05
N LYS A 249 1.40 4.15 24.27
CA LYS A 249 1.83 2.77 24.61
C LYS A 249 2.59 2.10 23.48
N ARG A 250 2.12 2.24 22.23
CA ARG A 250 2.79 1.67 21.06
C ARG A 250 4.17 2.29 20.83
N THR A 251 4.31 3.60 20.99
CA THR A 251 5.59 4.33 20.86
C THR A 251 6.69 3.78 21.77
N LEU A 252 6.34 3.21 22.94
CA LEU A 252 7.33 2.62 23.86
C LEU A 252 8.02 1.37 23.31
N VAL A 253 7.41 0.69 22.32
CA VAL A 253 7.85 -0.64 21.88
C VAL A 253 8.03 -0.78 20.37
N VAL A 254 7.52 0.16 19.57
CA VAL A 254 7.50 0.07 18.10
C VAL A 254 8.90 0.00 17.47
N ASP A 255 9.90 0.60 18.10
CA ASP A 255 11.31 0.56 17.64
C ASP A 255 12.13 -0.53 18.35
N THR A 256 11.45 -1.45 19.06
CA THR A 256 12.08 -2.58 19.76
C THR A 256 11.90 -3.88 18.96
N ASN A 257 12.60 -4.95 19.37
CA ASN A 257 12.45 -6.29 18.79
C ASN A 257 12.57 -6.37 17.25
N LYS A 258 13.29 -5.41 16.65
CA LYS A 258 13.42 -5.26 15.19
C LYS A 258 12.07 -5.15 14.45
N TYR A 259 11.01 -4.62 15.07
CA TYR A 259 9.80 -4.28 14.32
C TYR A 259 10.09 -3.17 13.32
N ASN A 260 10.84 -2.15 13.76
CA ASN A 260 11.32 -1.07 12.92
C ASN A 260 12.75 -0.70 13.34
N LYS A 261 13.52 -0.14 12.40
CA LYS A 261 14.80 0.51 12.71
C LYS A 261 14.51 1.88 13.33
N PRO A 262 15.01 2.20 14.54
CA PRO A 262 14.75 3.50 15.15
C PRO A 262 15.34 4.66 14.31
N PRO A 263 14.62 5.78 14.12
CA PRO A 263 13.31 6.13 14.71
C PRO A 263 12.10 5.87 13.79
N ASN A 264 12.20 4.98 12.80
CA ASN A 264 11.18 4.78 11.77
C ASN A 264 9.83 4.35 12.39
N GLY A 265 9.85 3.48 13.41
CA GLY A 265 8.66 3.05 14.12
C GLY A 265 8.00 4.19 14.90
N LYS A 266 8.79 5.02 15.60
CA LYS A 266 8.27 6.22 16.26
C LYS A 266 7.61 7.18 15.26
N ASN A 267 8.22 7.39 14.08
CA ASN A 267 7.65 8.23 13.04
C ASN A 267 6.35 7.64 12.47
N ARG A 268 6.32 6.32 12.19
CA ARG A 268 5.12 5.56 11.80
C ARG A 268 3.94 5.79 12.74
N VAL A 269 4.15 5.65 14.06
CA VAL A 269 3.10 5.92 15.06
C VAL A 269 2.69 7.39 15.06
N LYS A 270 3.67 8.30 14.87
CA LYS A 270 3.40 9.74 14.84
C LYS A 270 2.50 10.16 13.67
N GLN A 271 2.49 9.42 12.57
CA GLN A 271 1.56 9.68 11.45
C GLN A 271 0.11 9.64 11.93
N TRP A 272 -0.27 8.53 12.56
CA TRP A 272 -1.61 8.30 13.10
C TRP A 272 -1.95 9.26 14.23
N ASP A 273 -1.00 9.47 15.16
CA ASP A 273 -1.19 10.38 16.30
C ASP A 273 -1.42 11.83 15.87
N THR A 274 -0.74 12.27 14.81
CA THR A 274 -0.90 13.62 14.26
C THR A 274 -2.25 13.77 13.54
N LEU A 275 -2.73 12.75 12.84
CA LEU A 275 -4.07 12.75 12.23
C LEU A 275 -5.18 12.81 13.30
N VAL A 276 -4.98 12.16 14.44
CA VAL A 276 -5.86 12.31 15.62
C VAL A 276 -5.83 13.74 16.16
N ASP A 277 -4.66 14.36 16.26
CA ASP A 277 -4.54 15.75 16.72
C ASP A 277 -5.23 16.74 15.78
N MET A 278 -5.12 16.51 14.46
CA MET A 278 -5.78 17.29 13.40
C MET A 278 -7.30 17.03 13.29
N GLY A 279 -7.84 16.03 13.99
CA GLY A 279 -9.26 15.66 13.88
C GLY A 279 -9.65 15.02 12.55
N LYS A 280 -8.69 14.50 11.78
CA LYS A 280 -8.90 13.92 10.44
C LYS A 280 -9.31 12.44 10.50
N MET A 281 -10.21 12.13 11.42
CA MET A 281 -10.56 10.75 11.80
C MET A 281 -11.15 9.92 10.65
N ASN A 282 -11.81 10.56 9.68
CA ASN A 282 -12.44 9.87 8.57
C ASN A 282 -11.50 9.58 7.38
N LEU A 283 -10.30 10.16 7.31
CA LEU A 283 -9.37 10.04 6.17
C LEU A 283 -9.99 10.36 4.79
N LYS A 284 -10.89 11.35 4.72
CA LYS A 284 -11.44 11.85 3.44
C LYS A 284 -11.02 13.29 3.19
N ASN A 285 -10.64 13.61 1.96
CA ASN A 285 -10.10 14.90 1.52
C ASN A 285 -8.91 15.34 2.40
N VAL A 286 -7.90 14.46 2.49
CA VAL A 286 -6.74 14.60 3.39
C VAL A 286 -5.39 14.41 2.68
N ASP A 287 -5.33 14.59 1.37
CA ASP A 287 -4.08 14.36 0.61
C ASP A 287 -2.91 15.20 1.12
N SER A 288 -3.16 16.48 1.43
CA SER A 288 -2.14 17.38 2.00
C SER A 288 -1.69 16.96 3.39
N GLU A 289 -2.61 16.49 4.23
CA GLU A 289 -2.33 16.05 5.59
C GLU A 289 -1.57 14.73 5.57
N ILE A 290 -1.90 13.80 4.69
CA ILE A 290 -1.13 12.56 4.49
C ILE A 290 0.28 12.91 4.06
N ALA A 291 0.44 13.72 3.01
CA ALA A 291 1.76 14.15 2.54
C ALA A 291 2.60 14.76 3.69
N LYS A 292 1.98 15.61 4.50
CA LYS A 292 2.62 16.23 5.67
C LYS A 292 3.02 15.22 6.75
N VAL A 293 2.15 14.27 7.11
CA VAL A 293 2.49 13.32 8.19
C VAL A 293 3.45 12.22 7.74
N THR A 294 3.59 12.01 6.43
CA THR A 294 4.57 11.09 5.83
C THR A 294 5.88 11.77 5.44
N ASP A 295 5.99 13.10 5.64
CA ASP A 295 7.21 13.88 5.38
C ASP A 295 8.23 13.70 6.51
N TRP A 296 8.86 12.54 6.51
CA TRP A 296 9.96 12.18 7.40
C TRP A 296 10.93 11.25 6.69
N GLU A 297 12.21 11.34 7.06
CA GLU A 297 13.29 10.55 6.49
C GLU A 297 13.36 9.15 7.12
N MET A 298 13.31 8.11 6.29
CA MET A 298 13.52 6.73 6.72
C MET A 298 15.01 6.46 6.90
N LYS A 299 15.37 5.82 8.03
CA LYS A 299 16.75 5.42 8.33
C LYS A 299 17.05 3.98 7.95
#